data_AF-A0A351JRA6-F1
#
_entry.id   AF-A0A351JRA6-F1
#
_cell.length_a   1.000
_cell.length_b   1.000
_cell.length_c   1.000
_cell.angle_alpha   90.00
_cell.angle_beta   90.00
_cell.angle_gamma   90.00
#
_symmetry.space_group_name_H-M   'P 1'
#
loop_
_entity.id
_entity.type
_entity.pdbx_description
1 polymer ?
#
loop_
_entity_poly.entity_id
_entity_poly.type
_entity_poly.pdbx_seq_one_letter_code
_entity_poly.pdbx_strand_id
1 'polypeptide(L)'
;MRMRLDLKQLKQLSVETESGQKLGKIYDVVFELEGQIIAQYLVRSLLHTKDYLISRDQVVRFEEKRIVVTDSVAKESVLSVEDPPPIRASVEPLTMRTEK
;
A
#
# COMPACT_ATOMS: atom_id res chain seq x y z
N MET A 1 -22.63 -0.12 17.08
CA MET A 1 -22.05 1.22 16.82
C MET A 1 -21.68 1.28 15.34
N ARG A 2 -22.06 2.32 14.58
CA ARG A 2 -21.60 2.51 13.19
C ARG A 2 -20.58 3.64 13.18
N MET A 3 -19.30 3.27 13.08
CA MET A 3 -18.23 4.25 12.88
C MET A 3 -18.10 4.53 11.39
N ARG A 4 -18.00 5.81 11.02
CA ARG A 4 -17.75 6.24 9.63
C ARG A 4 -16.48 7.06 9.65
N LEU A 5 -15.59 6.77 8.71
CA LEU A 5 -14.32 7.45 8.53
C LEU A 5 -14.26 7.93 7.09
N ASP A 6 -13.80 9.15 6.89
CA ASP A 6 -13.35 9.58 5.56
C ASP A 6 -11.92 9.06 5.28
N LEU A 7 -11.47 9.18 4.03
CA LEU A 7 -10.12 8.73 3.63
C LEU A 7 -9.00 9.49 4.37
N LYS A 8 -9.21 10.75 4.75
CA LYS A 8 -8.22 11.55 5.46
C LYS A 8 -8.04 11.04 6.89
N GLN A 9 -9.15 10.72 7.57
CA GLN A 9 -9.17 10.11 8.88
C GLN A 9 -8.56 8.70 8.83
N LEU A 10 -8.91 7.90 7.83
CA LEU A 10 -8.35 6.55 7.65
C LEU A 10 -6.81 6.56 7.57
N LYS A 11 -6.23 7.49 6.80
CA LYS A 11 -4.76 7.62 6.65
C LYS A 11 -4.03 8.10 7.92
N GLN A 12 -4.77 8.60 8.92
CA GLN A 12 -4.18 9.00 10.20
C GLN A 12 -4.05 7.85 11.20
N LEU A 13 -4.82 6.77 11.02
CA LEU A 13 -4.83 5.64 11.94
C LEU A 13 -3.52 4.85 11.85
N SER A 14 -3.00 4.41 13.00
CA SER A 14 -1.92 3.43 13.03
C SER A 14 -2.45 2.03 12.73
N VAL A 15 -1.65 1.21 12.06
CA VAL A 15 -1.98 -0.19 11.81
C VAL A 15 -1.07 -1.05 12.67
N GLU A 16 -1.68 -1.91 13.49
CA GLU A 16 -1.02 -2.76 14.46
C GLU A 16 -1.55 -4.20 14.33
N THR A 17 -0.71 -5.18 14.58
CA THR A 17 -1.16 -6.58 14.63
C THR A 17 -1.83 -6.90 15.97
N GLU A 18 -2.51 -8.04 16.08
CA GLU A 18 -3.11 -8.53 17.32
C GLU A 18 -2.07 -8.70 18.45
N SER A 19 -0.85 -9.11 18.10
CA SER A 19 0.31 -9.17 19.02
C SER A 19 0.90 -7.80 19.40
N GLY A 20 0.39 -6.70 18.82
CA GLY A 20 0.85 -5.34 19.10
C GLY A 20 2.04 -4.87 18.28
N GLN A 21 2.42 -5.60 17.22
CA GLN A 21 3.46 -5.16 16.30
C GLN A 21 2.96 -3.98 15.45
N LYS A 22 3.69 -2.87 15.43
CA LYS A 22 3.35 -1.70 14.63
C LYS A 22 3.79 -1.89 13.18
N LEU A 23 2.84 -1.92 12.26
CA LEU A 23 3.11 -2.06 10.82
C LEU A 23 3.33 -0.69 10.18
N GLY A 24 2.56 0.33 10.56
CA GLY A 24 2.72 1.68 10.02
C GLY A 24 1.40 2.44 9.91
N LYS A 25 1.23 3.16 8.79
CA LYS A 25 0.00 3.89 8.45
C LYS A 25 -0.48 3.54 7.06
N ILE A 26 -1.80 3.61 6.86
CA ILE A 26 -2.39 3.50 5.53
C ILE A 26 -1.98 4.73 4.72
N TYR A 27 -1.37 4.51 3.56
CA TYR A 27 -1.12 5.59 2.61
C TYR A 27 -2.09 5.55 1.43
N ASP A 28 -2.63 4.38 1.10
CA ASP A 28 -3.58 4.22 0.00
C ASP A 28 -4.49 2.99 0.18
N VAL A 29 -5.53 2.88 -0.64
CA VAL A 29 -6.51 1.78 -0.62
C VAL A 29 -6.84 1.31 -2.03
N VAL A 30 -7.07 0.01 -2.19
CA VAL A 30 -7.55 -0.59 -3.45
C VAL A 30 -9.05 -0.84 -3.33
N PHE A 31 -9.80 -0.37 -4.32
CA PHE A 31 -11.24 -0.61 -4.43
C PHE A 31 -11.50 -1.75 -5.42
N GLU A 32 -12.45 -2.61 -5.05
CA GLU A 32 -13.09 -3.55 -5.95
C GLU A 32 -14.27 -2.84 -6.62
N LEU A 33 -14.29 -2.85 -7.96
CA LEU A 33 -15.11 -1.93 -8.75
C LEU A 33 -16.59 -2.33 -8.80
N GLU A 34 -16.91 -3.63 -8.79
CA GLU A 34 -18.29 -4.10 -8.91
C GLU A 34 -19.06 -3.83 -7.62
N GLY A 35 -18.46 -4.16 -6.47
CA GLY A 35 -19.03 -3.92 -5.15
C GLY A 35 -18.84 -2.50 -4.61
N GLN A 36 -17.96 -1.69 -5.23
CA GLN A 36 -17.55 -0.37 -4.73
C GLN A 36 -17.06 -0.42 -3.28
N ILE A 37 -16.39 -1.52 -2.92
CA ILE A 37 -15.87 -1.78 -1.57
C ILE A 37 -14.35 -1.71 -1.55
N ILE A 38 -13.77 -1.42 -0.38
CA ILE A 38 -12.33 -1.54 -0.18
C ILE A 38 -11.96 -3.02 -0.16
N ALA A 39 -11.08 -3.43 -1.07
CA ALA A 39 -10.52 -4.76 -1.13
C ALA A 39 -9.26 -4.88 -0.27
N GLN A 40 -8.38 -3.87 -0.36
CA GLN A 40 -7.06 -3.90 0.26
C GLN A 40 -6.64 -2.52 0.79
N TYR A 41 -5.78 -2.53 1.81
CA TYR A 41 -5.15 -1.36 2.40
C TYR A 41 -3.64 -1.44 2.18
N LEU A 42 -3.06 -0.37 1.63
CA LEU A 42 -1.62 -0.25 1.47
C LEU A 42 -1.05 0.49 2.67
N VAL A 43 -0.20 -0.19 3.43
CA VAL A 43 0.37 0.30 4.67
C VAL A 43 1.87 0.45 4.54
N ARG A 44 2.38 1.64 4.86
CA ARG A 44 3.81 1.92 4.85
C ARG A 44 4.30 2.10 6.26
N SER A 45 5.39 1.41 6.60
CA SER A 45 6.07 1.65 7.87
C SER A 45 6.84 2.97 7.82
N LEU A 46 6.80 3.73 8.90
CA LEU A 46 7.64 4.94 9.07
C LEU A 46 9.07 4.57 9.50
N LEU A 47 9.26 3.37 10.06
CA LEU A 47 10.52 2.91 10.64
C LEU A 47 11.24 1.89 9.73
N HIS A 48 10.53 1.30 8.79
CA HIS A 48 11.05 0.29 7.87
C HIS A 48 10.70 0.66 6.43
N THR A 49 11.56 0.33 5.48
CA THR A 49 11.33 0.52 4.04
C THR A 49 10.39 -0.55 3.45
N LYS A 50 9.50 -1.12 4.28
CA LYS A 50 8.58 -2.18 3.89
C LYS A 50 7.17 -1.62 3.73
N ASP A 51 6.58 -1.95 2.59
CA ASP A 51 5.16 -1.77 2.34
C ASP A 51 4.44 -3.10 2.63
N TYR A 52 3.24 -3.00 3.19
CA TYR A 52 2.37 -4.12 3.48
C TYR A 52 1.09 -3.95 2.68
N LEU A 53 0.64 -5.05 2.08
CA LEU A 53 -0.66 -5.16 1.44
C LEU A 53 -1.58 -5.92 2.40
N ILE A 54 -2.63 -5.29 2.87
CA ILE A 54 -3.54 -5.87 3.86
C ILE A 54 -4.91 -6.08 3.23
N SER A 55 -5.35 -7.33 3.14
CA SER A 55 -6.71 -7.64 2.69
C SER A 55 -7.75 -7.20 3.73
N ARG A 56 -8.95 -6.83 3.27
CA ARG A 56 -10.08 -6.52 4.15
C ARG A 56 -10.35 -7.62 5.18
N ASP A 57 -10.19 -8.89 4.80
CA ASP A 57 -10.45 -10.03 5.68
C ASP A 57 -9.42 -10.20 6.81
N GLN A 58 -8.24 -9.57 6.67
CA GLN A 58 -7.20 -9.55 7.69
C GLN A 58 -7.43 -8.44 8.73
N VAL A 59 -8.41 -7.55 8.51
CA VAL A 59 -8.76 -6.50 9.47
C VAL A 59 -9.70 -7.06 10.53
N VAL A 60 -9.21 -7.14 11.76
CA VAL A 60 -9.95 -7.68 12.90
C VAL A 60 -10.94 -6.64 13.42
N ARG A 61 -10.49 -5.39 13.59
CA ARG A 61 -11.34 -4.30 14.07
C ARG A 61 -10.76 -2.92 13.80
N PHE A 62 -11.66 -1.94 13.78
CA PHE A 62 -11.34 -0.52 13.80
C PHE A 62 -11.53 0.04 15.21
N GLU A 63 -10.55 0.80 15.68
CA GLU A 63 -10.61 1.57 16.92
C GLU A 63 -10.43 3.07 16.59
N GLU A 64 -10.71 3.96 17.54
CA GLU A 64 -10.69 5.43 17.28
C GLU A 64 -9.37 5.95 16.70
N LYS A 65 -8.23 5.32 17.07
CA LYS A 65 -6.88 5.79 16.70
C LYS A 65 -6.05 4.77 15.94
N ARG A 66 -6.56 3.53 15.78
CA ARG A 66 -5.79 2.44 15.18
C ARG A 66 -6.68 1.38 14.52
N ILE A 67 -6.05 0.58 13.67
CA ILE A 67 -6.63 -0.57 13.01
C ILE A 67 -5.85 -1.80 13.47
N VAL A 68 -6.57 -2.82 13.92
CA VAL A 68 -5.98 -4.07 14.38
C VAL A 68 -6.14 -5.11 13.27
N VAL A 69 -5.02 -5.73 12.89
CA VAL A 69 -4.95 -6.75 11.84
C VAL A 69 -4.40 -8.06 12.36
N THR A 70 -4.65 -9.15 11.65
CA THR A 70 -4.13 -10.47 12.02
C THR A 70 -2.59 -10.52 11.96
N ASP A 71 -1.97 -11.29 12.84
CA ASP A 71 -0.50 -11.46 12.89
C ASP A 71 0.10 -12.07 11.61
N SER A 72 -0.71 -12.73 10.78
CA SER A 72 -0.29 -13.29 9.50
C SER A 72 0.28 -12.25 8.53
N VAL A 73 -0.21 -11.01 8.58
CA VAL A 73 0.22 -9.91 7.70
C VAL A 73 1.70 -9.60 7.85
N ALA A 74 2.25 -9.72 9.07
CA ALA A 74 3.65 -9.46 9.33
C ALA A 74 4.60 -10.51 8.71
N LYS A 75 4.09 -11.72 8.45
CA LYS A 75 4.87 -12.83 7.88
C LYS A 75 4.90 -12.80 6.35
N GLU A 76 3.91 -12.15 5.74
CA GLU A 76 3.63 -12.23 4.31
C GLU A 76 4.12 -10.99 3.54
N SER A 77 5.10 -10.24 4.07
CA SER A 77 5.63 -9.05 3.40
C SER A 77 6.21 -9.42 2.03
N VAL A 78 5.41 -9.25 0.99
CA VAL A 78 5.78 -9.48 -0.40
C VAL A 78 6.73 -8.38 -0.84
N LEU A 79 7.97 -8.83 -1.10
CA LEU A 79 8.95 -8.35 -2.07
C LEU A 79 9.04 -6.82 -2.25
N SER A 80 10.15 -6.28 -1.75
CA SER A 80 10.73 -5.03 -2.23
C SER A 80 10.61 -4.97 -3.76
N VAL A 81 9.83 -4.02 -4.27
CA VAL A 81 9.86 -3.68 -5.69
C VAL A 81 11.27 -3.18 -5.94
N GLU A 82 12.08 -3.97 -6.65
CA GLU A 82 13.33 -3.48 -7.21
C GLU A 82 13.00 -2.21 -8.01
N ASP A 83 13.74 -1.13 -7.77
CA ASP A 83 13.57 0.13 -8.50
C ASP A 83 13.39 -0.17 -10.00
N PRO A 84 12.33 0.35 -10.66
CA PRO A 84 12.23 0.18 -12.10
C PRO A 84 13.54 0.71 -12.70
N PRO A 85 14.21 -0.06 -13.58
CA PRO A 85 15.48 0.40 -14.16
C PRO A 85 15.24 1.76 -14.81
N PRO A 86 16.17 2.72 -14.66
CA PRO A 86 16.00 4.02 -15.27
C PRO A 86 15.78 3.80 -16.75
N ILE A 87 14.65 4.29 -17.26
CA ILE A 87 14.37 4.36 -18.69
C ILE A 87 15.50 5.20 -19.27
N ARG A 88 16.57 4.55 -19.75
CA ARG A 88 17.55 5.20 -20.60
C ARG A 88 16.76 5.58 -21.85
N ALA A 89 16.43 6.86 -21.98
CA ALA A 89 16.01 7.43 -23.23
C ALA A 89 17.16 7.23 -24.22
N SER A 90 17.20 6.07 -24.87
CA SER A 90 17.97 5.86 -26.09
C SER A 90 17.20 6.59 -27.17
N VAL A 91 17.28 7.92 -27.17
CA VAL A 91 17.01 8.70 -28.37
C VAL A 91 18.15 8.37 -29.32
N GLU A 92 17.92 7.39 -30.19
CA GLU A 92 18.79 7.21 -31.34
C GLU A 92 18.69 8.50 -32.17
N PRO A 93 19.81 9.23 -32.41
CA PRO A 93 19.76 10.39 -33.28
C PRO A 93 19.44 9.90 -34.69
N LEU A 94 18.35 10.42 -35.25
CA LEU A 94 18.00 10.22 -36.66
C LEU A 94 19.15 10.74 -37.54
N THR A 95 20.00 9.85 -38.03
CA THR A 95 20.88 10.17 -39.15
C THR A 95 20.03 10.27 -40.39
N MET A 96 19.79 11.51 -40.85
CA MET A 96 19.26 11.76 -42.19
C MET A 96 20.21 11.12 -43.20
N ARG A 97 19.71 10.15 -43.98
CA ARG A 97 20.41 9.67 -45.17
C ARG A 97 20.46 10.80 -46.18
N THR A 98 21.65 11.31 -46.46
CA THR A 98 21.91 12.08 -47.67
C THR A 98 21.84 11.11 -48.84
N GLU A 99 20.78 11.20 -49.65
CA GLU A 99 20.80 10.66 -51.00
C GLU A 99 21.64 11.57 -51.91
N LYS A 100 22.22 10.91 -52.92
CA LYS A 100 23.27 11.39 -53.82
C LYS A 100 22.74 12.31 -54.92
#